data_AF-A0AAU9UHM2-F1
#
_entry.id   AF-A0AAU9UHM2-F1
#
_cell.length_a   1.000
_cell.length_b   1.000
_cell.length_c   1.000
_cell.angle_alpha   90.00
_cell.angle_beta   90.00
_cell.angle_gamma   90.00
#
_symmetry.space_group_name_H-M   'P 1'
#
loop_
_entity.id
_entity.type
_entity.pdbx_description
1 polymer ?
#
loop_
_entity_poly.entity_id
_entity_poly.type
_entity_poly.pdbx_seq_one_letter_code
_entity_poly.pdbx_strand_id
1 'polypeptide(L)'
;MFRTLNFFYKTRSMKTVPTLMRDQKKFFSLTSRLRHGEYEWQDPKSEDEVVNIVYIDKDGKKTNVRGKVGDNVLYLAHRYGVEMEGACEASLACTTCHVYVKQDYLDKLTDPEEKEDDLLDMAPFLKENSRLGCQIILTKDMEGMELILPKATRNFYVDGHKPAPH
;
A
#
# COMPACT_ATOMS: atom_id res chain seq x y z
N MET A 1 -100.08 6.90 -2.67
CA MET A 1 -99.37 5.71 -3.17
C MET A 1 -98.25 5.38 -2.18
N PHE A 2 -98.43 4.25 -1.49
CA PHE A 2 -97.48 3.35 -0.78
C PHE A 2 -96.19 3.86 -0.07
N ARG A 3 -96.29 3.78 1.28
CA ARG A 3 -95.33 3.35 2.34
C ARG A 3 -93.95 2.78 1.94
N THR A 4 -92.92 3.11 2.74
CA THR A 4 -92.10 2.24 3.64
C THR A 4 -90.92 3.05 4.24
N LEU A 5 -90.75 3.20 5.56
CA LEU A 5 -90.21 2.32 6.62
C LEU A 5 -88.67 2.22 6.71
N ASN A 6 -88.18 2.60 7.90
CA ASN A 6 -86.81 2.53 8.40
C ASN A 6 -86.29 1.09 8.59
N PHE A 7 -84.98 1.04 8.95
CA PHE A 7 -84.26 0.07 9.78
C PHE A 7 -83.26 -0.86 9.08
N PHE A 8 -81.98 -0.62 9.40
CA PHE A 8 -80.96 -1.57 9.89
C PHE A 8 -80.84 -2.94 9.19
N TYR A 9 -79.62 -3.29 8.73
CA TYR A 9 -78.84 -4.43 9.23
C TYR A 9 -77.47 -4.56 8.49
N LYS A 10 -76.40 -4.28 9.24
CA LYS A 10 -75.15 -5.04 9.44
C LYS A 10 -74.69 -6.06 8.37
N THR A 11 -73.42 -5.95 7.94
CA THR A 11 -72.38 -7.01 7.74
C THR A 11 -71.21 -6.38 6.96
N ARG A 12 -69.92 -6.75 7.01
CA ARG A 12 -69.06 -7.59 7.86
C ARG A 12 -67.60 -7.32 7.39
N SER A 13 -66.72 -6.98 8.33
CA SER A 13 -65.28 -7.26 8.41
C SER A 13 -64.40 -7.31 7.13
N MET A 14 -63.47 -6.36 7.01
CA MET A 14 -62.12 -6.61 6.49
C MET A 14 -61.09 -6.11 7.51
N LYS A 15 -60.24 -7.02 7.97
CA LYS A 15 -59.20 -6.77 8.98
C LYS A 15 -58.00 -6.09 8.31
N THR A 16 -57.60 -4.94 8.83
CA THR A 16 -56.35 -4.26 8.46
C THR A 16 -55.18 -4.88 9.23
N VAL A 17 -54.09 -5.14 8.51
CA VAL A 17 -52.85 -5.73 9.04
C VAL A 17 -52.03 -4.63 9.71
N PRO A 18 -51.58 -4.76 10.97
CA PRO A 18 -50.71 -3.77 11.59
C PRO A 18 -49.29 -3.94 11.07
N THR A 19 -48.75 -2.91 10.42
CA THR A 19 -47.33 -2.81 10.07
C THR A 19 -46.53 -2.59 11.35
N LEU A 20 -46.02 -3.67 11.94
CA LEU A 20 -45.00 -3.61 13.00
C LEU A 20 -43.71 -3.04 12.39
N MET A 21 -43.38 -1.80 12.74
CA MET A 21 -42.06 -1.23 12.52
C MET A 21 -41.05 -2.04 13.34
N ARG A 22 -40.22 -2.82 12.64
CA ARG A 22 -39.14 -3.59 13.23
C ARG A 22 -37.96 -2.66 13.44
N ASP A 23 -37.76 -2.21 14.68
CA ASP A 23 -36.55 -1.54 15.15
C ASP A 23 -35.38 -2.53 15.07
N GLN A 24 -34.76 -2.65 13.89
CA GLN A 24 -33.49 -3.33 13.74
C GLN A 24 -32.39 -2.37 14.13
N LYS A 25 -32.06 -2.33 15.43
CA LYS A 25 -30.77 -1.84 15.90
C LYS A 25 -29.70 -2.67 15.22
N LYS A 26 -29.14 -2.14 14.14
CA LYS A 26 -27.97 -2.71 13.47
C LYS A 26 -26.83 -2.67 14.48
N PHE A 27 -26.51 -3.81 15.05
CA PHE A 27 -25.26 -4.02 15.75
C PHE A 27 -24.15 -3.88 14.70
N PHE A 28 -23.52 -2.71 14.66
CA PHE A 28 -22.24 -2.58 13.98
C PHE A 28 -21.24 -3.43 14.75
N SER A 29 -20.87 -4.57 14.18
CA SER A 29 -19.68 -5.29 14.60
C SER A 29 -18.50 -4.34 14.40
N LEU A 30 -17.87 -3.92 15.50
CA LEU A 30 -16.54 -3.34 15.45
C LEU A 30 -15.61 -4.50 15.08
N THR A 31 -15.36 -4.66 13.78
CA THR A 31 -14.13 -5.34 13.37
C THR A 31 -12.98 -4.65 14.09
N SER A 32 -11.98 -5.41 14.53
CA SER A 32 -10.72 -4.81 14.98
C SER A 32 -10.31 -3.76 13.95
N ARG A 33 -9.86 -2.58 14.42
CA ARG A 33 -9.20 -1.63 13.52
C ARG A 33 -8.02 -2.38 12.91
N LEU A 34 -8.20 -2.91 11.70
CA LEU A 34 -7.10 -3.10 10.80
C LEU A 34 -6.52 -1.70 10.67
N ARG A 35 -5.34 -1.49 11.25
CA ARG A 35 -4.57 -0.30 10.94
C ARG A 35 -4.39 -0.38 9.42
N HIS A 36 -5.19 0.41 8.70
CA HIS A 36 -4.84 0.81 7.35
C HIS A 36 -3.37 1.21 7.47
N GLY A 37 -2.50 0.61 6.67
CA GLY A 37 -1.05 0.76 6.75
C GLY A 37 -0.63 2.20 6.45
N GLU A 38 -1.06 3.13 7.29
CA GLU A 38 -0.39 4.39 7.54
C GLU A 38 1.00 3.97 7.98
N TYR A 39 1.93 4.15 7.06
CA TYR A 39 3.33 4.21 7.36
C TYR A 39 3.51 5.42 8.30
N GLU A 40 3.17 5.22 9.57
CA GLU A 40 3.30 6.22 10.61
C GLU A 40 4.79 6.48 10.79
N TRP A 41 5.20 7.70 10.43
CA TRP A 41 6.52 8.21 10.73
C TRP A 41 6.70 8.18 12.26
N GLN A 42 7.42 7.18 12.75
CA GLN A 42 7.70 6.99 14.17
C GLN A 42 9.20 7.04 14.37
N ASP A 43 9.68 7.99 15.15
CA ASP A 43 11.07 8.05 15.55
C ASP A 43 11.53 6.70 16.16
N PRO A 44 12.77 6.27 15.88
CA PRO A 44 13.33 5.06 16.50
C PRO A 44 13.40 5.24 18.01
N LYS A 45 13.00 4.22 18.77
CA LYS A 45 12.97 4.30 20.25
C LYS A 45 14.34 4.05 20.86
N SER A 46 15.21 3.32 20.16
CA SER A 46 16.60 3.07 20.54
C SER A 46 17.49 2.97 19.29
N GLU A 47 18.81 3.07 19.49
CA GLU A 47 19.79 2.92 18.40
C GLU A 47 19.78 1.51 17.79
N ASP A 48 19.35 0.48 18.55
CA ASP A 48 19.25 -0.91 18.09
C ASP A 48 18.15 -1.17 17.05
N GLU A 49 17.30 -0.17 16.79
CA GLU A 49 16.25 -0.18 15.77
C GLU A 49 16.67 0.57 14.50
N VAL A 50 17.89 1.12 14.45
CA VAL A 50 18.40 1.87 13.30
C VAL A 50 19.32 0.98 12.47
N VAL A 51 19.13 1.03 11.15
CA VAL A 51 19.93 0.32 10.16
C VAL A 51 20.45 1.34 9.15
N ASN A 52 21.76 1.30 8.88
CA ASN A 52 22.38 2.16 7.88
C ASN A 52 22.33 1.48 6.51
N ILE A 53 21.85 2.18 5.49
CA ILE A 53 21.90 1.71 4.11
C ILE A 53 22.46 2.81 3.20
N VAL A 54 22.96 2.42 2.03
CA VAL A 54 23.57 3.32 1.06
C VAL A 54 22.84 3.20 -0.26
N TYR A 55 22.27 4.31 -0.74
CA TYR A 55 21.78 4.39 -2.11
C TYR A 55 22.88 4.86 -3.03
N ILE A 56 23.03 4.22 -4.18
CA ILE A 56 23.96 4.59 -5.24
C ILE A 56 23.09 4.98 -6.44
N ASP A 57 23.09 6.27 -6.77
CA ASP A 57 22.31 6.80 -7.87
C ASP A 57 22.87 6.34 -9.24
N LYS A 58 22.14 6.61 -10.32
CA LYS A 58 22.55 6.35 -11.72
C LYS A 58 23.89 6.99 -12.09
N ASP A 59 24.23 8.11 -11.46
CA ASP A 59 25.49 8.84 -11.64
C ASP A 59 26.62 8.33 -10.72
N GLY A 60 26.36 7.31 -9.90
CA GLY A 60 27.31 6.74 -8.94
C GLY A 60 27.43 7.51 -7.62
N LYS A 61 26.62 8.57 -7.43
CA LYS A 61 26.56 9.32 -6.17
C LYS A 61 26.03 8.42 -5.06
N LYS A 62 26.80 8.31 -3.97
CA LYS A 62 26.41 7.58 -2.77
C LYS A 62 25.67 8.48 -1.79
N THR A 63 24.53 8.04 -1.30
CA THR A 63 23.73 8.69 -0.26
C THR A 63 23.56 7.72 0.91
N ASN A 64 24.24 8.01 2.02
CA ASN A 64 24.10 7.23 3.25
C ASN A 64 22.84 7.69 3.97
N VAL A 65 21.98 6.74 4.33
CA VAL A 65 20.73 7.02 5.05
C VAL A 65 20.62 6.16 6.29
N ARG A 66 19.89 6.68 7.27
CA ARG A 66 19.55 5.96 8.51
C ARG A 66 18.07 5.60 8.44
N GLY A 67 17.80 4.31 8.30
CA GLY A 67 16.44 3.76 8.29
C GLY A 67 16.12 3.12 9.63
N LYS A 68 14.84 3.06 9.98
CA LYS A 68 14.35 2.25 11.09
C LYS A 68 14.04 0.83 10.60
N VAL A 69 14.23 -0.17 11.43
CA VAL A 69 13.71 -1.52 11.18
C VAL A 69 12.19 -1.43 10.95
N GLY A 70 11.72 -2.02 9.86
CA GLY A 70 10.34 -1.89 9.39
C GLY A 70 10.10 -0.76 8.38
N ASP A 71 11.10 0.10 8.12
CA ASP A 71 10.98 1.11 7.07
C ASP A 71 10.94 0.47 5.69
N ASN A 72 10.07 1.02 4.83
CA ASN A 72 10.03 0.67 3.42
C ASN A 72 11.16 1.40 2.69
N VAL A 73 11.95 0.68 1.91
CA VAL A 73 13.11 1.22 1.20
C VAL A 73 12.73 2.31 0.19
N LEU A 74 11.56 2.25 -0.46
CA LEU A 74 11.13 3.31 -1.36
C LEU A 74 10.85 4.62 -0.62
N TYR A 75 10.05 4.56 0.45
CA TYR A 75 9.70 5.76 1.22
C TYR A 75 10.91 6.34 1.95
N LEU A 76 11.83 5.49 2.39
CA LEU A 76 13.09 5.92 2.96
C LEU A 76 13.95 6.67 1.93
N ALA A 77 14.02 6.20 0.68
CA ALA A 77 14.72 6.89 -0.39
C ALA A 77 14.14 8.30 -0.61
N HIS A 78 12.81 8.42 -0.69
CA HIS A 78 12.12 9.70 -0.86
C HIS A 78 12.38 10.66 0.32
N ARG A 79 12.35 10.16 1.56
CA ARG A 79 12.61 10.96 2.77
C ARG A 79 13.99 11.63 2.74
N TYR A 80 14.99 10.94 2.18
CA TYR A 80 16.37 11.43 2.10
C TYR A 80 16.70 12.09 0.75
N GLY A 81 15.70 12.31 -0.12
CA GLY A 81 15.87 13.01 -1.39
C GLY A 81 16.67 12.23 -2.44
N VAL A 82 16.66 10.90 -2.36
CA VAL A 82 17.20 10.04 -3.42
C VAL A 82 16.24 10.08 -4.61
N GLU A 83 16.75 10.23 -5.84
CA GLU A 83 15.95 10.28 -7.07
C GLU A 83 15.39 8.90 -7.49
N MET A 84 14.72 8.23 -6.56
CA MET A 84 13.93 7.03 -6.83
C MET A 84 12.50 7.45 -7.18
N GLU A 85 11.88 6.85 -8.20
CA GLU A 85 10.61 7.35 -8.74
C GLU A 85 9.38 6.84 -7.96
N GLY A 86 9.18 5.52 -7.89
CA GLY A 86 8.08 4.94 -7.12
C GLY A 86 6.66 5.36 -7.55
N ALA A 87 6.38 5.45 -8.86
CA ALA A 87 5.14 6.00 -9.42
C ALA A 87 3.81 5.37 -8.94
N CYS A 88 3.84 4.13 -8.46
CA CYS A 88 2.64 3.44 -7.92
C CYS A 88 2.54 3.48 -6.39
N GLU A 89 3.41 4.21 -5.70
CA GLU A 89 3.37 4.40 -4.24
C GLU A 89 3.35 3.06 -3.49
N ALA A 90 4.29 2.18 -3.83
CA ALA A 90 4.42 0.82 -3.28
C ALA A 90 3.23 -0.14 -3.49
N SER A 91 2.30 0.15 -4.41
CA SER A 91 1.12 -0.68 -4.69
C SER A 91 1.40 -1.95 -5.53
N LEU A 92 2.66 -2.32 -5.76
CA LEU A 92 3.07 -3.45 -6.61
C LEU A 92 2.37 -3.44 -7.99
N ALA A 93 2.50 -2.30 -8.70
CA ALA A 93 1.82 -2.06 -9.98
C ALA A 93 2.74 -1.43 -11.05
N CYS A 94 4.01 -1.20 -10.75
CA CYS A 94 5.00 -0.68 -11.71
C CYS A 94 6.42 -1.11 -11.33
N THR A 95 7.39 -0.81 -12.20
CA THR A 95 8.83 -1.13 -12.00
C THR A 95 9.70 0.10 -11.76
N THR A 96 9.11 1.26 -11.48
CA THR A 96 9.85 2.54 -11.31
C THR A 96 10.63 2.61 -9.99
N CYS A 97 10.43 1.64 -9.10
CA CYS A 97 11.18 1.45 -7.86
C CYS A 97 12.26 0.35 -7.97
N HIS A 98 12.61 -0.06 -9.19
CA HIS A 98 13.63 -1.07 -9.44
C HIS A 98 14.99 -0.65 -8.86
N VAL A 99 15.62 -1.57 -8.14
CA VAL A 99 16.97 -1.43 -7.58
C VAL A 99 17.76 -2.72 -7.78
N TYR A 100 19.08 -2.60 -7.81
CA TYR A 100 19.98 -3.74 -7.65
C TYR A 100 20.44 -3.82 -6.21
N VAL A 101 20.25 -4.99 -5.60
CA VAL A 101 20.72 -5.28 -4.25
C VAL A 101 22.07 -5.96 -4.34
N LYS A 102 23.02 -5.63 -3.47
CA LYS A 102 24.31 -6.32 -3.45
C LYS A 102 24.12 -7.80 -3.08
N GLN A 103 24.86 -8.70 -3.75
CA GLN A 103 24.71 -10.15 -3.60
C GLN A 103 24.76 -10.63 -2.15
N ASP A 104 25.63 -10.03 -1.33
CA ASP A 104 25.81 -10.34 0.10
C ASP A 104 24.53 -10.16 0.95
N TYR A 105 23.52 -9.46 0.43
CA TYR A 105 22.26 -9.17 1.11
C TYR A 105 21.05 -9.82 0.44
N LEU A 106 21.17 -10.41 -0.76
CA LEU A 106 20.02 -11.04 -1.45
C LEU A 106 19.43 -12.18 -0.62
N ASP A 107 20.28 -13.06 -0.09
CA ASP A 107 19.85 -14.21 0.73
C ASP A 107 19.22 -13.79 2.08
N LYS A 108 19.36 -12.52 2.46
CA LYS A 108 18.76 -11.94 3.68
C LYS A 108 17.40 -11.28 3.41
N LEU A 109 17.06 -11.05 2.14
CA LEU A 109 15.75 -10.56 1.75
C LEU A 109 14.75 -11.71 1.78
N THR A 110 13.46 -11.36 1.93
CA THR A 110 12.40 -12.30 1.59
C THR A 110 12.42 -12.57 0.10
N ASP A 111 12.16 -13.82 -0.30
CA ASP A 111 12.02 -14.18 -1.70
C ASP A 111 10.99 -13.27 -2.40
N PRO A 112 11.24 -12.88 -3.66
CA PRO A 112 10.27 -12.11 -4.42
C PRO A 112 8.98 -12.91 -4.60
N GLU A 113 7.85 -12.20 -4.63
CA GLU A 113 6.57 -12.80 -5.00
C GLU A 113 6.51 -12.99 -6.52
N GLU A 114 5.75 -13.97 -7.01
CA GLU A 114 5.56 -14.21 -8.46
C GLU A 114 5.15 -12.94 -9.21
N LYS A 115 4.27 -12.13 -8.59
CA LYS A 115 3.84 -10.85 -9.16
C LYS A 115 4.95 -9.80 -9.22
N GLU A 116 5.90 -9.82 -8.28
CA GLU A 116 7.09 -8.97 -8.35
C GLU A 116 7.96 -9.37 -9.54
N ASP A 117 8.19 -10.67 -9.75
CA ASP A 117 8.98 -11.19 -10.87
C ASP A 117 8.34 -10.89 -12.23
N ASP A 118 7.03 -11.10 -12.36
CA ASP A 118 6.25 -10.77 -13.57
C ASP A 118 6.40 -9.28 -13.95
N LEU A 119 6.45 -8.39 -12.95
CA LEU A 119 6.67 -6.98 -13.18
C LEU A 119 8.13 -6.72 -13.57
N LEU A 120 9.10 -7.31 -12.86
CA LEU A 120 10.53 -7.15 -13.10
C LEU A 120 10.95 -7.61 -14.51
N ASP A 121 10.27 -8.59 -15.10
CA ASP A 121 10.50 -9.02 -16.50
C ASP A 121 10.28 -7.90 -17.52
N MET A 122 9.44 -6.90 -17.18
CA MET A 122 9.21 -5.73 -18.01
C MET A 122 10.17 -4.57 -17.69
N ALA A 123 11.03 -4.71 -16.68
CA ALA A 123 11.95 -3.67 -16.25
C ALA A 123 13.15 -3.53 -17.20
N PRO A 124 13.57 -2.31 -17.53
CA PRO A 124 14.78 -2.10 -18.31
C PRO A 124 16.02 -2.49 -17.48
N PHE A 125 17.04 -3.05 -18.16
CA PHE A 125 18.31 -3.43 -17.52
C PHE A 125 18.16 -4.43 -16.36
N LEU A 126 17.22 -5.37 -16.46
CA LEU A 126 17.06 -6.44 -15.46
C LEU A 126 18.37 -7.23 -15.25
N LYS A 127 18.63 -7.60 -14.00
CA LYS A 127 19.75 -8.43 -13.54
C LYS A 127 19.27 -9.41 -12.48
N GLU A 128 20.02 -10.47 -12.24
CA GLU A 128 19.73 -11.49 -11.21
C GLU A 128 19.54 -10.90 -9.80
N ASN A 129 20.26 -9.80 -9.50
CA ASN A 129 20.16 -9.12 -8.22
C ASN A 129 19.15 -7.97 -8.19
N SER A 130 18.18 -7.98 -9.10
CA SER A 130 17.14 -6.95 -9.19
C SER A 130 16.00 -7.23 -8.23
N ARG A 131 15.50 -6.18 -7.60
CA ARG A 131 14.30 -6.20 -6.75
C ARG A 131 13.48 -4.94 -6.95
N LEU A 132 12.20 -4.99 -6.60
CA LEU A 132 11.38 -3.80 -6.43
C LEU A 132 11.62 -3.26 -5.02
N GLY A 133 12.28 -2.10 -4.92
CA GLY A 133 12.62 -1.50 -3.63
C GLY A 133 11.40 -1.22 -2.75
N CYS A 134 10.21 -1.08 -3.33
CA CYS A 134 8.98 -0.92 -2.56
C CYS A 134 8.51 -2.20 -1.85
N GLN A 135 9.02 -3.38 -2.21
CA GLN A 135 8.74 -4.64 -1.52
C GLN A 135 9.78 -4.96 -0.44
N ILE A 136 10.86 -4.18 -0.34
CA ILE A 136 11.91 -4.38 0.65
C ILE A 136 11.56 -3.60 1.93
N ILE A 137 11.39 -4.34 3.02
CA ILE A 137 11.23 -3.82 4.38
C ILE A 137 12.54 -4.02 5.12
N LEU A 138 13.06 -2.96 5.75
CA LEU A 138 14.33 -3.03 6.47
C LEU A 138 14.27 -3.98 7.66
N THR A 139 15.23 -4.89 7.74
CA THR A 139 15.49 -5.74 8.90
C THR A 139 16.87 -5.46 9.47
N LYS A 140 17.14 -5.93 10.70
CA LYS A 140 18.44 -5.71 11.36
C LYS A 140 19.62 -6.30 10.58
N ASP A 141 19.39 -7.36 9.81
CA ASP A 141 20.45 -8.06 9.07
C ASP A 141 20.92 -7.29 7.81
N MET A 142 20.23 -6.20 7.47
CA MET A 142 20.51 -5.32 6.33
C MET A 142 21.46 -4.16 6.66
N GLU A 143 22.13 -4.18 7.81
CA GLU A 143 23.13 -3.18 8.19
C GLU A 143 24.24 -3.09 7.13
N GLY A 144 24.45 -1.88 6.62
CA GLY A 144 25.43 -1.58 5.58
C GLY A 144 25.01 -1.97 4.16
N MET A 145 23.74 -2.32 3.93
CA MET A 145 23.25 -2.72 2.60
C MET A 145 23.42 -1.58 1.58
N GLU A 146 23.99 -1.92 0.43
CA GLU A 146 24.09 -1.00 -0.72
C GLU A 146 23.00 -1.34 -1.75
N LEU A 147 22.26 -0.31 -2.16
CA LEU A 147 21.21 -0.36 -3.18
C LEU A 147 21.60 0.53 -4.36
N ILE A 148 21.67 -0.04 -5.56
CA ILE A 148 22.08 0.69 -6.77
C ILE A 148 20.86 0.94 -7.65
N LEU A 149 20.65 2.19 -8.04
CA LEU A 149 19.59 2.56 -8.97
C LEU A 149 20.01 2.22 -10.41
N PRO A 150 19.10 1.65 -11.23
CA PRO A 150 19.34 1.43 -12.65
C PRO A 150 19.48 2.77 -13.39
N LYS A 151 20.11 2.75 -14.57
CA LYS A 151 20.35 3.95 -15.37
C LYS A 151 19.06 4.66 -15.82
N ALA A 152 18.01 3.89 -16.03
CA ALA A 152 16.68 4.38 -16.35
C ALA A 152 15.64 3.38 -15.87
N THR A 153 14.46 3.89 -15.53
CA THR A 153 13.26 3.14 -15.19
C THR A 153 12.19 3.38 -16.25
N ARG A 154 11.28 2.41 -16.45
CA ARG A 154 10.18 2.58 -17.40
C ARG A 154 9.01 3.27 -16.70
N ASN A 155 8.96 4.58 -16.85
CA ASN A 155 7.79 5.37 -16.45
C ASN A 155 6.93 5.68 -17.68
N PHE A 156 5.65 5.28 -17.68
CA PHE A 156 4.73 5.51 -18.80
C PHE A 156 4.19 6.95 -18.89
N TYR A 157 4.73 7.89 -18.09
CA TYR A 157 4.32 9.29 -18.15
C TYR A 157 4.56 9.85 -19.56
N VAL A 158 3.48 10.34 -20.18
CA VAL A 158 3.48 10.88 -21.55
C VAL A 158 4.09 12.29 -21.59
N ASP A 159 4.27 12.95 -20.44
CA ASP A 159 4.89 14.25 -20.33
C ASP A 159 5.87 14.22 -19.15
N GLY A 160 7.13 14.64 -19.36
CA GLY A 160 8.26 14.55 -18.43
C GLY A 160 8.17 15.36 -17.12
N HIS A 161 6.98 15.44 -16.53
CA HIS A 161 6.71 16.06 -15.25
C HIS A 161 7.04 15.07 -14.11
N LYS A 162 8.01 15.42 -13.26
CA LYS A 162 8.30 14.68 -12.02
C LYS A 162 7.45 15.26 -10.89
N PRO A 163 6.35 14.62 -10.47
CA PRO A 163 5.59 15.10 -9.31
C PRO A 163 6.44 14.97 -8.05
N ALA A 164 6.32 15.95 -7.15
CA ALA A 164 6.93 15.83 -5.83
C ALA A 164 6.20 14.72 -5.04
N PRO A 165 6.92 13.90 -4.26
CA PRO A 165 6.28 12.96 -3.35
C PRO A 165 5.39 13.74 -2.36
N HIS A 166 4.20 13.20 -2.09
CA HIS A 166 3.21 13.80 -1.20
C HIS A 166 3.60 13.70 0.28
#